data_AF-A0A421C837-F1
#
_entry.id   AF-A0A421C837-F1
#
_cell.length_a   1.000
_cell.length_b   1.000
_cell.length_c   1.000
_cell.angle_alpha   90.00
_cell.angle_beta   90.00
_cell.angle_gamma   90.00
#
_symmetry.space_group_name_H-M   'P 1'
#
loop_
_entity.id
_entity.type
_entity.pdbx_description
1 polymer ?
#
loop_
_entity_poly.entity_id
_entity_poly.type
_entity_poly.pdbx_seq_one_letter_code
_entity_poly.pdbx_strand_id
1 'polypeptide(L)'
;MNFKELSETSGIKYETVRNYVKVLIEEGLIDEVNEDVVQIVKKMPDYTSKGFTVVEAAHRAVVLKDADTYVTEELTELRDKIASLLEENQRLERELAEERATVTELEEQLESFKSNAKNSSAIAVYKEDARTAAEALKTTIKSAGSGFVQFLQWLFDTDEEATEDNSAK
;
A
#
# COMPACT_ATOMS: atom_id res chain seq x y z
N MET A 1 44.44 19.52 -28.36
CA MET A 1 45.15 20.23 -27.27
C MET A 1 46.52 19.58 -27.07
N ASN A 2 47.59 20.32 -26.80
CA ASN A 2 48.93 19.73 -26.62
C ASN A 2 49.20 19.38 -25.14
N PHE A 3 50.09 18.41 -24.86
CA PHE A 3 50.51 18.03 -23.51
C PHE A 3 51.08 19.19 -22.68
N LYS A 4 51.74 20.15 -23.34
CA LYS A 4 52.27 21.35 -22.68
C LYS A 4 51.15 22.26 -22.19
N GLU A 5 50.16 22.53 -23.04
CA GLU A 5 48.96 23.29 -22.68
C GLU A 5 48.16 22.57 -21.59
N LEU A 6 48.06 21.24 -21.66
CA LEU A 6 47.39 20.42 -20.65
C LEU A 6 48.10 20.49 -19.30
N SER A 7 49.43 20.51 -19.28
CA SER A 7 50.23 20.68 -18.07
C SER A 7 50.04 22.05 -17.43
N GLU A 8 50.07 23.12 -18.24
CA GLU A 8 49.85 24.49 -17.78
C GLU A 8 48.42 24.68 -17.25
N THR A 9 47.42 24.13 -17.94
CA THR A 9 46.00 24.27 -17.56
C THR A 9 45.62 23.40 -16.36
N SER A 10 46.25 22.22 -16.22
CA SER A 10 46.02 21.31 -15.09
C SER A 10 46.82 21.68 -13.84
N GLY A 11 47.88 22.47 -13.97
CA GLY A 11 48.79 22.78 -12.86
C GLY A 11 49.68 21.59 -12.45
N ILE A 12 49.71 20.54 -13.26
CA ILE A 12 50.44 19.30 -12.99
C ILE A 12 51.69 19.27 -13.87
N LYS A 13 52.79 18.70 -13.36
CA LYS A 13 54.06 18.59 -14.08
C LYS A 13 53.89 17.83 -15.40
N TYR A 14 54.59 18.30 -16.44
CA TYR A 14 54.52 17.75 -17.80
C TYR A 14 54.72 16.23 -17.85
N GLU A 15 55.76 15.69 -17.23
CA GLU A 15 56.03 14.25 -17.16
C GLU A 15 54.87 13.45 -16.55
N THR A 16 54.26 13.99 -15.50
CA THR A 16 53.14 13.34 -14.80
C THR A 16 51.88 13.35 -15.68
N VAL A 17 51.59 14.48 -16.33
CA VAL A 17 50.49 14.59 -17.31
C VAL A 17 50.70 13.63 -18.47
N ARG A 18 51.92 13.56 -19.01
CA ARG A 18 52.25 12.64 -20.09
C ARG A 18 52.02 11.18 -19.69
N ASN A 19 52.38 10.81 -18.46
CA ASN A 19 52.13 9.47 -17.95
C ASN A 19 50.63 9.19 -17.76
N TYR A 20 49.87 10.14 -17.20
CA TYR A 20 48.43 9.99 -16.99
C TYR A 20 47.66 9.88 -18.30
N VAL A 21 47.96 10.74 -19.28
CA VAL A 21 47.32 10.70 -20.60
C VAL A 21 47.68 9.43 -21.36
N LYS A 22 48.92 8.94 -21.22
CA LYS A 22 49.32 7.66 -21.79
C LYS A 22 48.43 6.53 -21.25
N VAL A 23 48.24 6.46 -19.94
CA VAL A 23 47.37 5.47 -19.30
C VAL A 23 45.91 5.63 -19.75
N LEU A 24 45.40 6.87 -19.84
CA LEU A 24 44.04 7.12 -20.29
C LEU A 24 43.79 6.62 -21.73
N ILE A 25 44.79 6.75 -22.63
CA ILE A 25 44.70 6.24 -24.00
C ILE A 25 44.87 4.72 -24.03
N GLU A 26 45.81 4.17 -23.28
CA GLU A 26 46.07 2.72 -23.23
C GLU A 26 44.88 1.92 -22.67
N GLU A 27 44.16 2.47 -21.70
CA GLU A 27 42.95 1.88 -21.13
C GLU A 27 41.67 2.18 -21.96
N GLY A 28 41.80 2.89 -23.09
CA GLY A 28 40.68 3.24 -23.96
C GLY A 28 39.66 4.19 -23.30
N LEU A 29 40.08 4.95 -22.30
CA LEU A 29 39.22 5.90 -21.58
C LEU A 29 39.09 7.24 -22.31
N ILE A 30 40.05 7.56 -23.18
CA ILE A 30 40.03 8.72 -24.08
C ILE A 30 40.63 8.32 -25.43
N ASP A 31 40.05 8.82 -26.52
CA ASP A 31 40.59 8.61 -27.88
C ASP A 31 41.61 9.69 -28.27
N GLU A 32 41.40 10.94 -27.84
CA GLU A 32 42.25 12.09 -28.16
C GLU A 32 42.37 13.09 -27.01
N VAL A 33 43.43 13.90 -27.03
CA VAL A 33 43.68 14.94 -26.03
C VAL A 33 42.86 16.20 -26.35
N ASN A 34 41.68 16.28 -25.73
CA ASN A 34 40.75 17.42 -25.81
C ASN A 34 40.67 18.19 -24.48
N GLU A 35 39.79 19.20 -24.42
CA GLU A 35 39.61 20.05 -23.23
C GLU A 35 38.94 19.31 -22.07
N ASP A 36 38.17 18.25 -22.33
CA ASP A 36 37.55 17.42 -21.30
C ASP A 36 38.57 16.62 -20.48
N VAL A 37 39.69 16.25 -21.11
CA VAL A 37 40.81 15.54 -20.45
C VAL A 37 41.42 16.38 -19.32
N VAL A 38 41.34 17.72 -19.40
CA VAL A 38 41.86 18.62 -18.35
C VAL A 38 41.22 18.31 -17.00
N GLN A 39 39.90 18.12 -16.97
CA GLN A 39 39.18 17.86 -15.72
C GLN A 39 39.51 16.47 -15.15
N ILE A 40 39.65 15.47 -16.02
CA ILE A 40 40.02 14.11 -15.63
C ILE A 40 41.43 14.11 -15.02
N VAL A 41 42.41 14.71 -15.72
CA VAL A 41 43.81 14.78 -15.29
C VAL A 41 43.97 15.58 -14.00
N LYS A 42 43.15 16.62 -13.77
CA LYS A 42 43.11 17.36 -12.49
C LYS A 42 42.66 16.51 -11.30
N LYS A 43 41.76 15.54 -11.50
CA LYS A 43 41.23 14.66 -10.43
C LYS A 43 42.15 13.48 -10.11
N MET A 44 42.94 13.00 -11.07
CA MET A 44 43.82 11.84 -10.88
C MET A 44 44.80 11.94 -9.68
N PRO A 45 45.45 13.10 -9.40
CA PRO A 45 46.29 13.29 -8.22
C PRO A 45 45.59 12.93 -6.89
N ASP A 46 44.31 13.25 -6.75
CA ASP A 46 43.54 12.99 -5.52
C ASP A 46 43.34 11.49 -5.25
N TYR A 47 43.36 10.66 -6.29
CA TYR A 47 43.29 9.21 -6.14
C TYR A 47 44.67 8.60 -5.94
N THR A 48 45.67 9.09 -6.67
CA THR A 48 47.06 8.61 -6.46
C THR A 48 47.58 8.94 -5.07
N SER A 49 47.17 10.06 -4.47
CA SER A 49 47.52 10.43 -3.09
C SER A 49 46.82 9.54 -2.04
N LYS A 50 45.68 8.92 -2.39
CA LYS A 50 44.97 7.92 -1.58
C LYS A 50 45.57 6.51 -1.73
N GLY A 51 46.66 6.35 -2.47
CA GLY A 51 47.35 5.07 -2.67
C GLY A 51 46.82 4.23 -3.82
N PHE A 52 45.89 4.75 -4.65
CA PHE A 52 45.44 4.05 -5.85
C PHE A 52 46.51 4.08 -6.94
N THR A 53 46.53 3.04 -7.76
CA THR A 53 47.38 2.99 -8.95
C THR A 53 46.92 4.03 -9.98
N VAL A 54 47.80 4.39 -10.92
CA VAL A 54 47.48 5.38 -11.97
C VAL A 54 46.30 4.91 -12.84
N VAL A 55 46.19 3.60 -13.08
CA VAL A 55 45.08 2.98 -13.83
C VAL A 55 43.77 3.13 -13.05
N GLU A 56 43.74 2.74 -11.78
CA GLU A 56 42.54 2.88 -10.94
C GLU A 56 42.11 4.34 -10.77
N ALA A 57 43.08 5.25 -10.64
CA ALA A 57 42.84 6.69 -10.61
C ALA A 57 42.21 7.19 -11.91
N ALA A 58 42.64 6.67 -13.07
CA ALA A 58 42.11 7.03 -14.38
C ALA A 58 40.63 6.63 -14.51
N HIS A 59 40.29 5.38 -14.20
CA HIS A 59 38.89 4.92 -14.24
C HIS A 59 37.99 5.73 -13.30
N ARG A 60 38.45 6.03 -12.08
CA ARG A 60 37.65 6.79 -11.11
C ARG A 60 37.50 8.27 -11.47
N ALA A 61 38.52 8.87 -12.08
CA ALA A 61 38.47 10.25 -12.51
C ALA A 61 37.50 10.46 -13.69
N VAL A 62 37.33 9.46 -14.55
CA VAL A 62 36.39 9.47 -15.69
C VAL A 62 34.94 9.26 -15.23
N VAL A 63 34.68 8.27 -14.37
CA VAL A 63 33.32 7.90 -13.93
C VAL A 63 32.57 9.06 -13.23
N LEU A 64 33.28 9.96 -12.55
CA LEU A 64 32.65 11.07 -11.81
C LEU A 64 32.15 12.23 -12.69
N LYS A 65 32.36 12.21 -14.01
CA LYS A 65 31.73 13.22 -14.88
C LYS A 65 30.24 12.94 -15.09
N ASP A 66 29.84 11.66 -15.03
CA ASP A 66 28.44 11.23 -15.21
C ASP A 66 27.76 10.83 -13.88
N ALA A 67 28.52 10.32 -12.91
CA ALA A 67 27.97 9.81 -11.66
C ALA A 67 27.50 10.90 -10.69
N ASP A 68 28.20 12.04 -10.55
CA ASP A 68 27.84 13.05 -9.54
C ASP A 68 26.53 13.78 -9.85
N THR A 69 26.15 13.89 -11.14
CA THR A 69 24.89 14.57 -11.53
C THR A 69 23.71 13.61 -11.47
N TYR A 70 23.89 12.37 -11.92
CA TYR A 70 22.83 11.37 -11.95
C TYR A 70 22.51 10.82 -10.54
N VAL A 71 23.54 10.58 -9.71
CA VAL A 71 23.36 10.12 -8.33
C VAL A 71 22.71 11.18 -7.46
N THR A 72 22.95 12.48 -7.71
CA THR A 72 22.32 13.54 -6.91
C THR A 72 20.84 13.71 -7.24
N GLU A 73 20.45 13.62 -8.51
CA GLU A 73 19.05 13.69 -8.93
C GLU A 73 18.25 12.47 -8.43
N GLU A 74 18.75 11.25 -8.64
CA GLU A 74 18.10 10.03 -8.13
C GLU A 74 18.00 10.03 -6.60
N LEU A 75 19.01 10.52 -5.88
CA LEU A 75 18.95 10.65 -4.42
C LEU A 75 17.90 11.68 -3.97
N THR A 76 17.72 12.78 -4.71
CA THR A 76 16.67 13.75 -4.40
C THR A 76 15.27 13.17 -4.64
N GLU A 77 15.06 12.48 -5.75
CA GLU A 77 13.80 11.80 -6.04
C GLU A 77 13.48 10.71 -5.00
N LEU A 78 14.48 9.93 -4.59
CA LEU A 78 14.31 8.91 -3.56
C LEU A 78 13.96 9.53 -2.22
N ARG A 79 14.59 10.66 -1.86
CA ARG A 79 14.30 11.38 -0.62
C ARG A 79 12.88 11.93 -0.61
N ASP A 80 12.41 12.48 -1.72
CA ASP A 80 11.05 12.99 -1.85
C ASP A 80 10.03 11.84 -1.82
N LYS A 81 10.34 10.71 -2.46
CA LYS A 81 9.53 9.49 -2.39
C LYS A 81 9.40 8.97 -0.96
N ILE A 82 10.51 8.94 -0.21
CA ILE A 82 10.51 8.52 1.20
C ILE A 82 9.65 9.47 2.03
N ALA A 83 9.74 10.78 1.83
CA ALA A 83 8.93 11.76 2.54
C ALA A 83 7.43 11.55 2.27
N SER A 84 7.05 11.35 1.00
CA SER A 84 5.66 11.09 0.60
C SER A 84 5.12 9.78 1.20
N LEU A 85 5.91 8.70 1.18
CA LEU A 85 5.51 7.42 1.77
C LEU A 85 5.39 7.46 3.29
N LEU A 86 6.20 8.29 3.97
CA LEU A 86 6.08 8.50 5.41
C LEU A 86 4.80 9.25 5.76
N GLU A 87 4.44 10.28 4.97
CA GLU A 87 3.18 11.01 5.14
C GLU A 87 1.96 10.10 4.91
N GLU A 88 2.01 9.26 3.88
CA GLU A 88 0.96 8.29 3.60
C GLU A 88 0.83 7.22 4.70
N ASN A 89 1.95 6.69 5.21
CA ASN A 89 1.91 5.78 6.36
C ASN A 89 1.26 6.43 7.58
N GLN A 90 1.61 7.68 7.90
CA GLN A 90 1.00 8.41 9.02
C GLN A 90 -0.49 8.68 8.80
N ARG A 91 -0.92 8.86 7.54
CA ARG A 91 -2.35 8.97 7.21
C ARG A 91 -3.07 7.66 7.44
N LEU A 92 -2.52 6.55 6.92
CA LEU A 92 -3.07 5.21 7.09
C LEU A 92 -3.12 4.77 8.56
N GLU A 93 -2.11 5.10 9.36
CA GLU A 93 -2.11 4.82 10.80
C GLU A 93 -3.23 5.57 11.53
N ARG A 94 -3.55 6.82 11.12
CA ARG A 94 -4.70 7.57 11.65
C ARG A 94 -6.02 6.96 11.23
N GLU A 95 -6.19 6.63 9.95
CA GLU A 95 -7.41 5.97 9.45
C GLU A 95 -7.64 4.62 10.16
N LEU A 96 -6.59 3.81 10.34
CA LEU A 96 -6.66 2.56 11.08
C LEU A 96 -7.06 2.77 12.55
N ALA A 97 -6.56 3.83 13.20
CA ALA A 97 -6.94 4.17 14.56
C ALA A 97 -8.42 4.60 14.66
N GLU A 98 -8.90 5.38 13.70
CA GLU A 98 -10.31 5.77 13.60
C GLU A 98 -11.22 4.56 13.36
N GLU A 99 -10.87 3.68 12.40
CA GLU A 99 -11.61 2.45 12.15
C GLU A 99 -11.65 1.56 13.40
N ARG A 100 -10.53 1.37 14.08
CA ARG A 100 -10.48 0.62 15.34
C ARG A 100 -11.40 1.22 16.40
N ALA A 101 -11.44 2.54 16.53
CA ALA A 101 -12.36 3.21 17.46
C ALA A 101 -13.82 2.94 17.10
N THR A 102 -14.18 3.02 15.81
CA THR A 102 -15.56 2.71 15.36
C THR A 102 -15.93 1.24 15.58
N VAL A 103 -14.98 0.32 15.38
CA VAL A 103 -15.19 -1.11 15.68
C VAL A 103 -15.45 -1.30 17.17
N THR A 104 -14.67 -0.67 18.04
CA THR A 104 -14.90 -0.78 19.49
C THR A 104 -16.26 -0.20 19.90
N GLU A 105 -16.69 0.92 19.33
CA GLU A 105 -18.02 1.49 19.60
C GLU A 105 -19.14 0.55 19.14
N LEU A 106 -19.00 -0.04 17.95
CA LEU A 106 -19.98 -1.01 17.43
C LEU A 106 -20.02 -2.30 18.26
N GLU A 107 -18.88 -2.78 18.75
CA GLU A 107 -18.80 -3.93 19.65
C GLU A 107 -19.49 -3.63 21.00
N GLU A 108 -19.28 -2.45 21.57
CA GLU A 108 -19.97 -2.00 22.79
C GLU A 108 -21.49 -1.90 22.57
N GLN A 109 -21.91 -1.31 21.45
CA GLN A 109 -23.32 -1.26 21.07
C GLN A 109 -23.92 -2.65 20.92
N LEU A 110 -23.22 -3.58 20.25
CA LEU A 110 -23.69 -4.94 20.05
C LEU A 110 -23.83 -5.71 21.36
N GLU A 111 -22.88 -5.56 22.29
CA GLU A 111 -22.98 -6.17 23.62
C GLU A 111 -24.11 -5.54 24.46
N SER A 112 -24.35 -4.23 24.30
CA SER A 112 -25.51 -3.55 24.89
C SER A 112 -26.84 -4.09 24.35
N PHE A 113 -26.95 -4.34 23.04
CA PHE A 113 -28.16 -4.93 22.44
C PHE A 113 -28.36 -6.38 22.86
N LYS A 114 -27.28 -7.17 22.94
CA LYS A 114 -27.33 -8.57 23.37
C LYS A 114 -27.72 -8.72 24.84
N SER A 115 -27.21 -7.84 25.70
CA SER A 115 -27.63 -7.78 27.11
C SER A 115 -29.08 -7.31 27.24
N ASN A 116 -29.52 -6.34 26.44
CA ASN A 116 -30.91 -5.87 26.44
C ASN A 116 -31.90 -6.93 25.87
N ALA A 117 -31.49 -7.72 24.88
CA ALA A 117 -32.27 -8.85 24.36
C ALA A 117 -32.42 -9.98 25.39
N LYS A 118 -31.40 -10.25 26.22
CA LYS A 118 -31.49 -11.18 27.36
C LYS A 118 -32.38 -10.66 28.49
N ASN A 119 -32.42 -9.34 28.68
CA ASN A 119 -33.18 -8.68 29.74
C ASN A 119 -34.60 -8.27 29.31
N SER A 120 -34.96 -8.44 28.04
CA SER A 120 -36.31 -8.18 27.51
C SER A 120 -37.29 -9.25 28.00
N SER A 121 -37.73 -9.09 29.25
CA SER A 121 -38.85 -9.80 29.85
C SER A 121 -40.13 -9.67 29.01
N ALA A 122 -40.25 -8.64 28.17
CA ALA A 122 -41.39 -8.44 27.29
C ALA A 122 -41.58 -9.59 26.29
N ILE A 123 -40.51 -10.09 25.64
CA ILE A 123 -40.64 -11.20 24.66
C ILE A 123 -41.04 -12.51 25.37
N ALA A 124 -40.56 -12.73 26.59
CA ALA A 124 -40.95 -13.89 27.39
C ALA A 124 -42.43 -13.83 27.81
N VAL A 125 -42.91 -12.66 28.24
CA VAL A 125 -44.32 -12.43 28.60
C VAL A 125 -45.24 -12.64 27.38
N TYR A 126 -44.89 -12.08 26.21
CA TYR A 126 -45.67 -12.30 24.99
C TYR A 126 -45.72 -13.78 24.56
N LYS A 127 -44.66 -14.54 24.80
CA LYS A 127 -44.61 -15.98 24.50
C LYS A 127 -45.51 -16.79 25.44
N GLU A 128 -45.58 -16.41 26.70
CA GLU A 128 -46.40 -17.08 27.71
C GLU A 128 -47.88 -16.74 27.55
N ASP A 129 -48.21 -15.49 27.23
CA ASP A 129 -49.57 -15.04 26.91
C ASP A 129 -50.08 -15.69 25.62
N ALA A 130 -49.25 -15.75 24.57
CA ALA A 130 -49.61 -16.43 23.32
C ALA A 130 -49.86 -17.93 23.53
N ARG A 131 -49.08 -18.58 24.39
CA ARG A 131 -49.26 -20.00 24.73
C ARG A 131 -50.54 -20.22 25.53
N THR A 132 -50.83 -19.34 26.49
CA THR A 132 -52.05 -19.40 27.31
C THR A 132 -53.30 -19.18 26.45
N ALA A 133 -53.25 -18.20 25.54
CA ALA A 133 -54.33 -17.95 24.57
C ALA A 133 -54.52 -19.14 23.61
N ALA A 134 -53.44 -19.75 23.13
CA ALA A 134 -53.51 -20.93 22.26
C ALA A 134 -54.09 -22.15 23.00
N GLU A 135 -53.74 -22.36 24.26
CA GLU A 135 -54.31 -23.44 25.07
C GLU A 135 -55.80 -23.20 25.39
N ALA A 136 -56.20 -21.97 25.70
CA ALA A 136 -57.60 -21.59 25.88
C ALA A 136 -58.42 -21.74 24.58
N LEU A 137 -57.84 -21.38 23.43
CA LEU A 137 -58.47 -21.60 22.13
C LEU A 137 -58.61 -23.10 21.86
N LYS A 138 -57.57 -23.90 22.10
CA LYS A 138 -57.58 -25.36 21.90
C LYS A 138 -58.62 -26.07 22.78
N THR A 139 -58.77 -25.67 24.04
CA THR A 139 -59.79 -26.23 24.93
C THR A 139 -61.19 -25.83 24.49
N THR A 140 -61.37 -24.58 24.07
CA THR A 140 -62.65 -24.08 23.54
C THR A 140 -63.04 -24.79 22.24
N ILE A 141 -62.09 -25.02 21.33
CA ILE A 141 -62.30 -25.79 20.10
C ILE A 141 -62.65 -27.25 20.40
N LYS A 142 -61.99 -27.88 21.38
CA LYS A 142 -62.34 -29.25 21.83
C LYS A 142 -63.73 -29.33 22.46
N SER A 143 -64.17 -28.28 23.13
CA SER A 143 -65.48 -28.15 23.77
C SER A 143 -66.60 -27.90 22.75
N ALA A 144 -66.34 -27.08 21.72
CA ALA A 144 -67.33 -26.60 20.77
C ALA A 144 -67.80 -27.66 19.73
N GLY A 145 -67.30 -28.89 19.80
CA GLY A 145 -67.75 -30.00 18.96
C GLY A 145 -67.26 -29.92 17.50
N SER A 146 -67.40 -31.04 16.79
CA SER A 146 -66.85 -31.24 15.43
C SER A 146 -67.28 -30.19 14.40
N GLY A 147 -68.48 -29.61 14.53
CA GLY A 147 -68.99 -28.62 13.59
C GLY A 147 -68.28 -27.26 13.67
N PHE A 148 -67.85 -26.85 14.87
CA PHE A 148 -67.09 -25.60 15.04
C PHE A 148 -65.66 -25.73 14.51
N VAL A 149 -65.05 -26.92 14.64
CA VAL A 149 -63.73 -27.22 14.05
C VAL A 149 -63.80 -27.12 12.52
N GLN A 150 -64.82 -27.70 11.90
CA GLN A 150 -65.02 -27.62 10.45
C GLN A 150 -65.28 -26.18 9.98
N PHE A 151 -66.01 -25.38 10.76
CA PHE A 151 -66.21 -23.97 10.46
C PHE A 151 -64.91 -23.15 10.54
N LEU A 152 -64.07 -23.38 11.56
CA LEU A 152 -62.76 -22.74 11.63
C LEU A 152 -61.85 -23.18 10.49
N GLN A 153 -61.85 -24.48 10.16
CA GLN A 153 -61.06 -25.00 9.05
C GLN A 153 -61.50 -24.34 7.74
N TRP A 154 -62.81 -24.24 7.47
CA TRP A 154 -63.34 -23.51 6.30
C TRP A 154 -62.99 -22.02 6.28
N LEU A 155 -63.01 -21.33 7.43
CA LEU A 155 -62.64 -19.90 7.52
C LEU A 155 -61.17 -19.63 7.20
N PHE A 156 -60.29 -20.59 7.45
CA PHE A 156 -58.85 -20.47 7.20
C PHE A 156 -58.37 -21.29 5.99
N ASP A 157 -59.25 -22.05 5.32
CA ASP A 157 -59.01 -22.80 4.08
C ASP A 157 -59.22 -21.94 2.82
N THR A 158 -58.87 -20.65 2.87
CA THR A 158 -58.86 -19.80 1.67
C THR A 158 -57.45 -19.32 1.37
N ASP A 159 -56.98 -19.74 0.18
CA ASP A 159 -55.82 -19.29 -0.60
C ASP A 159 -54.55 -20.18 -0.59
N GLU A 160 -54.70 -21.47 -0.91
CA GLU A 160 -53.65 -22.25 -1.60
C GLU A 160 -54.24 -22.96 -2.85
N GLU A 161 -54.85 -22.21 -3.77
CA GLU A 161 -55.08 -22.70 -5.15
C GLU A 161 -54.43 -21.77 -6.19
N ALA A 162 -53.25 -22.21 -6.62
CA ALA A 162 -52.79 -22.27 -8.01
C ALA A 162 -52.79 -20.97 -8.85
N THR A 163 -51.63 -20.31 -8.85
CA THR A 163 -51.11 -19.67 -10.07
C THR A 163 -50.65 -20.77 -11.04
N GLU A 164 -51.59 -21.40 -11.76
CA GLU A 164 -51.28 -22.23 -12.93
C GLU A 164 -51.39 -21.40 -14.22
N ASP A 165 -50.21 -20.94 -14.63
CA ASP A 165 -49.68 -20.82 -15.99
C ASP A 165 -50.64 -21.23 -17.12
N ASN A 166 -51.36 -20.25 -17.70
CA ASN A 166 -51.97 -20.40 -19.01
C ASN A 166 -51.06 -19.81 -20.09
N SER A 167 -50.33 -20.72 -20.72
CA SER A 167 -49.80 -20.64 -22.08
C SER A 167 -50.72 -19.87 -23.04
N ALA A 168 -50.24 -18.72 -23.53
CA ALA A 168 -50.68 -18.11 -24.76
C ALA A 168 -49.46 -17.86 -25.66
N LYS A 169 -49.27 -18.77 -26.60
CA LYS A 169 -48.46 -18.60 -27.81
C LYS A 169 -49.23 -19.16 -28.99
#